data_AF-A0A8J4EZZ6-F1
#
_entry.id   AF-A0A8J4EZZ6-F1
#
_cell.length_a   1.000
_cell.length_b   1.000
_cell.length_c   1.000
_cell.angle_alpha   90.00
_cell.angle_beta   90.00
_cell.angle_gamma   90.00
#
_symmetry.space_group_name_H-M   'P 1'
#
loop_
_entity.id
_entity.type
_entity.pdbx_description
1 polymer ?
#
loop_
_entity_poly.entity_id
_entity_poly.type
_entity_poly.pdbx_seq_one_letter_code
_entity_poly.pdbx_strand_id
1 'polypeptide(L)'
;MYASSIGFGKPLKHYDFASKKGINNFYKFSPFGTSARPLRPLTLVKASVDDQWPAPSSYKLWHKDISISSGVYNFVQGAELVVYAALVDAGFSGDWSRIGVLTKDQELLAQQAWWFILVTHSVVAAITVGYALRRGYPPLEAGFRGLLFGTLGLYDVYVRCQSKAVKRS
;
A
#
# COMPACT_ATOMS: atom_id res chain seq x y z
N MET A 1 25.54 18.10 61.31
CA MET A 1 25.72 17.36 60.03
C MET A 1 24.60 16.34 59.93
N TYR A 2 23.77 16.43 58.88
CA TYR A 2 22.66 15.52 58.59
C TYR A 2 23.16 14.22 57.96
N ALA A 3 22.57 13.07 58.32
CA ALA A 3 22.26 11.99 57.38
C ALA A 3 21.26 11.00 58.04
N SER A 4 20.09 10.91 57.41
CA SER A 4 18.94 10.09 57.78
C SER A 4 19.07 8.66 57.23
N SER A 5 18.28 7.76 57.82
CA SER A 5 18.03 6.35 57.48
C SER A 5 17.70 6.12 55.99
N ILE A 6 17.89 4.92 55.43
CA ILE A 6 16.87 3.85 55.33
C ILE A 6 17.57 2.54 54.89
N GLY A 7 17.17 1.41 55.48
CA GLY A 7 17.76 0.09 55.29
C GLY A 7 17.36 -0.65 54.00
N PHE A 8 18.29 -1.47 53.51
CA PHE A 8 18.09 -2.44 52.43
C PHE A 8 17.87 -3.84 53.02
N GLY A 9 16.69 -4.42 52.76
CA GLY A 9 16.32 -5.79 53.14
C GLY A 9 15.93 -6.65 51.95
N LYS A 10 16.76 -7.67 51.68
CA LYS A 10 16.50 -9.04 51.15
C LYS A 10 15.75 -9.27 49.81
N PRO A 11 16.05 -10.39 49.10
CA PRO A 11 15.64 -10.64 47.72
C PRO A 11 14.23 -11.25 47.62
N LEU A 12 13.45 -10.85 46.62
CA LEU A 12 12.12 -11.39 46.35
C LEU A 12 12.11 -12.38 45.19
N LYS A 13 11.37 -13.47 45.45
CA LYS A 13 11.20 -14.71 44.69
C LYS A 13 10.35 -14.50 43.42
N HIS A 14 10.50 -15.45 42.50
CA HIS A 14 9.60 -15.72 41.38
C HIS A 14 8.11 -15.64 41.78
N TYR A 15 7.31 -14.96 40.96
CA TYR A 15 5.85 -15.06 40.98
C TYR A 15 5.33 -15.37 39.58
N ASP A 16 4.73 -16.56 39.49
CA ASP A 16 3.87 -17.03 38.42
C ASP A 16 2.43 -16.67 38.82
N PHE A 17 1.66 -16.02 37.94
CA PHE A 17 0.25 -15.73 38.23
C PHE A 17 -0.60 -15.78 36.96
N ALA A 18 -1.05 -17.00 36.65
CA ALA A 18 -2.29 -17.21 35.93
C ALA A 18 -3.47 -16.84 36.84
N SER A 19 -4.31 -15.89 36.42
CA SER A 19 -5.64 -15.68 37.03
C SER A 19 -6.68 -15.38 35.97
N LYS A 20 -7.60 -16.34 35.83
CA LYS A 20 -8.87 -16.23 35.12
C LYS A 20 -9.84 -15.38 35.94
N LYS A 21 -10.54 -14.45 35.29
CA LYS A 21 -12.01 -14.25 35.28
C LYS A 21 -12.36 -12.78 35.03
N GLY A 22 -13.10 -12.53 33.97
CA GLY A 22 -13.68 -11.20 33.71
C GLY A 22 -14.15 -10.99 32.28
N ILE A 23 -14.82 -11.97 31.67
CA ILE A 23 -15.51 -11.76 30.38
C ILE A 23 -16.92 -12.30 30.56
N ASN A 24 -17.89 -11.38 30.65
CA ASN A 24 -19.30 -11.60 30.36
C ASN A 24 -19.94 -10.23 30.12
N ASN A 25 -20.20 -9.86 28.88
CA ASN A 25 -21.57 -9.84 28.35
C ASN A 25 -21.67 -9.20 26.95
N PHE A 26 -22.68 -9.70 26.23
CA PHE A 26 -23.17 -9.36 24.90
C PHE A 26 -22.32 -9.94 23.76
N TYR A 27 -22.81 -10.88 22.94
CA TYR A 27 -24.10 -10.87 22.25
C TYR A 27 -24.77 -12.26 22.15
N LYS A 28 -26.10 -12.26 22.14
CA LYS A 28 -26.98 -13.42 21.93
C LYS A 28 -27.61 -13.31 20.54
N PHE A 29 -27.34 -14.33 19.68
CA PHE A 29 -28.20 -14.97 18.64
C PHE A 29 -28.78 -14.12 17.47
N SER A 30 -28.88 -14.51 16.19
CA SER A 30 -28.81 -15.77 15.38
C SER A 30 -28.88 -15.38 13.86
N PRO A 31 -29.17 -16.23 12.83
CA PRO A 31 -28.96 -17.65 12.53
C PRO A 31 -28.55 -17.89 11.04
N PHE A 32 -27.74 -17.03 10.40
CA PHE A 32 -27.29 -17.29 9.02
C PHE A 32 -25.80 -17.65 9.00
N GLY A 33 -25.52 -18.89 8.62
CA GLY A 33 -24.19 -19.45 8.57
C GLY A 33 -23.27 -18.67 7.62
N THR A 34 -22.35 -17.93 8.19
CA THR A 34 -21.02 -17.70 7.62
C THR A 34 -20.09 -17.48 8.79
N SER A 35 -19.07 -18.31 8.90
CA SER A 35 -18.01 -18.16 9.89
C SER A 35 -17.35 -16.79 9.70
N ALA A 36 -17.77 -15.79 10.46
CA ALA A 36 -17.09 -14.51 10.52
C ALA A 36 -15.71 -14.76 11.14
N ARG A 37 -14.68 -14.85 10.29
CA ARG A 37 -13.29 -14.85 10.79
C ARG A 37 -13.09 -13.53 11.51
N PRO A 38 -12.63 -13.53 12.78
CA PRO A 38 -12.27 -12.30 13.44
C PRO A 38 -11.21 -11.58 12.61
N LEU A 39 -11.42 -10.28 12.36
CA LEU A 39 -10.42 -9.42 11.75
C LEU A 39 -9.17 -9.50 12.65
N ARG A 40 -8.07 -10.01 12.10
CA ARG A 40 -6.80 -10.03 12.85
C ARG A 40 -6.48 -8.59 13.25
N PRO A 41 -6.03 -8.35 14.50
CA PRO A 41 -5.47 -7.08 14.88
C PRO A 41 -4.39 -6.69 13.87
N LEU A 42 -4.43 -5.43 13.40
CA LEU A 42 -3.38 -4.81 12.60
C LEU A 42 -2.11 -4.75 13.45
N THR A 43 -1.40 -5.88 13.52
CA THR A 43 -0.04 -5.94 14.04
C THR A 43 0.82 -5.33 12.96
N LEU A 44 1.30 -4.13 13.23
CA LEU A 44 2.19 -3.39 12.36
C LEU A 44 3.50 -4.18 12.29
N VAL A 45 3.63 -5.04 11.28
CA VAL A 45 4.86 -5.77 11.02
C VAL A 45 5.91 -4.72 10.68
N LYS A 46 6.91 -4.57 11.56
CA LYS A 46 8.04 -3.70 11.31
C LYS A 46 8.73 -4.20 10.05
N ALA A 47 8.64 -3.44 8.96
CA ALA A 47 9.34 -3.75 7.72
C ALA A 47 10.84 -3.87 8.05
N SER A 48 11.45 -5.00 7.72
CA SER A 48 12.88 -5.18 7.94
C SER A 48 13.64 -4.43 6.86
N VAL A 49 14.80 -3.86 7.20
CA VAL A 49 15.65 -3.08 6.29
C VAL A 49 16.13 -3.93 5.10
N ASP A 50 16.08 -5.26 5.24
CA ASP A 50 16.45 -6.23 4.21
C ASP A 50 15.29 -6.65 3.29
N ASP A 51 14.09 -6.09 3.47
CA ASP A 51 12.94 -6.36 2.60
C ASP A 51 13.01 -5.57 1.28
N GLN A 52 14.07 -5.79 0.51
CA GLN A 52 14.19 -5.28 -0.84
C GLN A 52 13.04 -5.83 -1.71
N TRP A 53 12.39 -4.96 -2.47
CA TRP A 53 11.33 -5.37 -3.38
C TRP A 53 11.89 -6.33 -4.43
N PRO A 54 11.47 -7.61 -4.44
CA PRO A 54 11.97 -8.54 -5.43
C PRO A 54 11.60 -8.02 -6.82
N ALA A 55 12.56 -8.00 -7.75
CA ALA A 55 12.28 -7.68 -9.14
C ALA A 55 11.65 -8.91 -9.81
N PRO A 56 10.40 -8.83 -10.28
CA PRO A 56 9.78 -9.94 -11.00
C PRO A 56 10.41 -10.06 -12.40
N SER A 57 10.60 -11.30 -12.87
CA SER A 57 11.09 -11.58 -14.22
C SER A 57 9.99 -11.42 -15.28
N SER A 58 8.74 -11.64 -14.89
CA SER A 58 7.57 -11.49 -15.75
C SER A 58 6.31 -11.18 -14.95
N TYR A 59 5.34 -10.60 -15.64
CA TYR A 59 4.01 -10.29 -15.11
C TYR A 59 2.98 -11.15 -15.84
N LYS A 60 2.19 -11.93 -15.12
CA LYS A 60 1.12 -12.74 -15.73
C LYS A 60 -0.14 -11.88 -15.86
N LEU A 61 -0.76 -11.80 -17.03
CA LEU A 61 -2.06 -11.15 -17.16
C LEU A 61 -3.13 -12.13 -16.64
N TRP A 62 -3.97 -11.69 -15.71
CA TRP A 62 -4.85 -12.61 -14.99
C TRP A 62 -5.78 -13.40 -15.93
N HIS A 63 -6.04 -14.67 -15.57
CA HIS A 63 -6.90 -15.66 -16.27
C HIS A 63 -6.42 -16.18 -17.63
N LYS A 64 -5.30 -15.67 -18.18
CA LYS A 64 -4.68 -16.22 -19.39
C LYS A 64 -3.23 -16.60 -19.10
N ASP A 65 -2.71 -17.64 -19.74
CA ASP A 65 -1.28 -18.00 -19.69
C ASP A 65 -0.39 -17.02 -20.48
N ILE A 66 -0.80 -15.75 -20.55
CA ILE A 66 -0.06 -14.68 -21.21
C ILE A 66 0.80 -14.02 -20.14
N SER A 67 2.11 -14.08 -20.35
CA SER A 67 3.07 -13.34 -19.55
C SER A 67 3.71 -12.24 -20.39
N ILE A 68 3.90 -11.07 -19.78
CA ILE A 68 4.69 -9.99 -20.34
C ILE A 68 6.01 -9.91 -19.58
N SER A 69 7.09 -9.63 -20.30
CA SER A 69 8.39 -9.44 -19.66
C SER A 69 8.36 -8.20 -18.77
N SER A 70 9.21 -8.17 -17.75
CA SER A 70 9.35 -6.99 -16.90
C SER A 70 9.79 -5.75 -17.67
N GLY A 71 10.58 -5.92 -18.74
CA GLY A 71 10.96 -4.83 -19.64
C GLY A 71 9.76 -4.19 -20.33
N VAL A 72 8.85 -5.00 -20.92
CA VAL A 72 7.63 -4.49 -21.54
C VAL A 72 6.73 -3.80 -20.51
N TYR A 73 6.61 -4.39 -19.33
CA TYR A 73 5.80 -3.82 -18.27
C TYR A 73 6.32 -2.46 -17.77
N ASN A 74 7.63 -2.35 -17.53
CA ASN A 74 8.27 -1.09 -17.16
C ASN A 74 8.18 -0.06 -18.28
N PHE A 75 8.23 -0.48 -19.54
CA PHE A 75 8.00 0.41 -20.68
C PHE A 75 6.59 1.00 -20.66
N VAL A 76 5.56 0.18 -20.38
CA VAL A 76 4.17 0.65 -20.26
C VAL A 76 4.02 1.64 -19.09
N GLN A 77 4.63 1.35 -17.93
CA GLN A 77 4.65 2.29 -16.80
C GLN A 77 5.36 3.62 -17.15
N GLY A 78 6.48 3.56 -17.88
CA GLY A 78 7.18 4.74 -18.35
C GLY A 78 6.35 5.55 -19.34
N ALA A 79 5.70 4.88 -20.30
CA ALA A 79 4.81 5.50 -21.27
C ALA A 79 3.62 6.20 -20.60
N GLU A 80 3.04 5.59 -19.56
CA GLU A 80 1.98 6.19 -18.74
C GLU A 80 2.43 7.52 -18.11
N LEU A 81 3.64 7.59 -17.53
CA LEU A 81 4.17 8.84 -16.98
C LEU A 81 4.42 9.91 -18.06
N VAL A 82 4.86 9.51 -19.25
CA VAL A 82 5.02 10.44 -20.38
C VAL A 82 3.66 11.01 -20.80
N VAL A 83 2.62 10.19 -20.86
CA VAL A 83 1.26 10.64 -21.16
C VAL A 83 0.75 11.62 -20.10
N TYR A 84 1.01 11.35 -18.82
CA TYR A 84 0.66 12.27 -17.74
C TYR A 84 1.41 13.60 -17.82
N ALA A 85 2.71 13.57 -18.10
CA ALA A 85 3.49 14.78 -18.28
C ALA A 85 2.95 15.61 -19.46
N ALA A 86 2.66 14.97 -20.60
CA ALA A 86 2.07 15.62 -21.75
C ALA A 86 0.67 16.20 -21.44
N LEU A 87 -0.15 15.50 -20.66
CA LEU A 87 -1.48 15.97 -20.25
C LEU A 87 -1.38 17.21 -19.34
N VAL A 88 -0.47 17.20 -18.38
CA VAL A 88 -0.23 18.35 -17.50
C VAL A 88 0.27 19.53 -18.30
N ASP A 89 1.21 19.30 -19.21
CA ASP A 89 1.73 20.34 -20.09
C ASP A 89 0.62 20.93 -20.97
N ALA A 90 -0.21 20.08 -21.57
CA ALA A 90 -1.39 20.47 -22.35
C ALA A 90 -2.42 21.29 -21.56
N GLY A 91 -2.66 20.91 -20.30
CA GLY A 91 -3.68 21.54 -19.46
C GLY A 91 -3.24 22.84 -18.78
N PHE A 92 -1.98 22.96 -18.38
CA PHE A 92 -1.53 24.02 -17.45
C PHE A 92 -0.49 25.00 -18.00
N SER A 93 0.20 24.68 -19.10
CA SER A 93 1.17 25.62 -19.69
C SER A 93 0.50 26.85 -20.31
N GLY A 94 -0.72 26.68 -20.84
CA GLY A 94 -1.42 27.70 -21.62
C GLY A 94 -0.82 27.97 -23.00
N ASP A 95 0.30 27.31 -23.35
CA ASP A 95 0.98 27.48 -24.63
C ASP A 95 0.21 26.83 -25.77
N TRP A 96 -0.40 25.66 -25.51
CA TRP A 96 -1.10 24.85 -26.50
C TRP A 96 -2.32 25.55 -27.10
N SER A 97 -3.11 26.27 -26.30
CA SER A 97 -4.19 27.11 -26.85
C SER A 97 -3.70 28.40 -27.47
N ARG A 98 -2.58 28.95 -27.00
CA ARG A 98 -2.01 30.18 -27.54
C ARG A 98 -1.48 29.96 -28.96
N ILE A 99 -0.88 28.80 -29.24
CA ILE A 99 -0.42 28.42 -30.58
C ILE A 99 -1.54 27.82 -31.45
N GLY A 100 -2.76 27.68 -30.91
CA GLY A 100 -3.93 27.19 -31.63
C GLY A 100 -3.99 25.68 -31.84
N VAL A 101 -3.16 24.90 -31.14
CA VAL A 101 -3.22 23.42 -31.18
C VAL A 101 -4.44 22.91 -30.41
N LEU A 102 -4.80 23.57 -29.31
CA LEU A 102 -5.99 23.27 -28.51
C LEU A 102 -6.93 24.48 -28.44
N THR A 103 -8.22 24.25 -28.27
CA THR A 103 -9.14 25.30 -27.83
C THR A 103 -9.04 25.50 -26.31
N LYS A 104 -9.52 26.64 -25.81
CA LYS A 104 -9.58 26.89 -24.35
C LYS A 104 -10.44 25.88 -23.60
N ASP A 105 -11.51 25.40 -24.22
CA ASP A 105 -12.35 24.35 -23.64
C ASP A 105 -11.60 23.01 -23.57
N GLN A 106 -10.74 22.71 -24.56
CA GLN A 106 -9.90 21.51 -24.53
C GLN A 106 -8.81 21.57 -23.47
N GLU A 107 -8.20 22.73 -23.23
CA GLU A 107 -7.28 22.92 -22.08
C GLU A 107 -8.01 22.66 -20.76
N LEU A 108 -9.24 23.16 -20.60
CA LEU A 108 -10.03 22.92 -19.40
C LEU A 108 -10.36 21.44 -19.22
N LEU A 109 -10.70 20.73 -20.28
CA LEU A 109 -10.93 19.28 -20.23
C LEU A 109 -9.65 18.52 -19.85
N ALA A 110 -8.47 18.95 -20.34
CA ALA A 110 -7.19 18.36 -19.95
C ALA A 110 -6.90 18.56 -18.44
N GLN A 111 -7.20 19.74 -17.89
CA GLN A 111 -7.10 20.00 -16.45
C GLN A 111 -8.05 19.12 -15.64
N GLN A 112 -9.30 18.97 -16.08
CA GLN A 112 -10.28 18.11 -15.42
C GLN A 112 -9.83 16.64 -15.44
N ALA A 113 -9.35 16.16 -16.59
CA ALA A 113 -8.81 14.81 -16.73
C ALA A 113 -7.62 14.58 -15.78
N TRP A 114 -6.70 15.55 -15.67
CA TRP A 114 -5.59 15.49 -14.74
C TRP A 114 -6.05 15.32 -13.29
N TRP A 115 -7.00 16.15 -12.84
CA TRP A 115 -7.52 16.06 -11.47
C TRP A 115 -8.22 14.73 -11.21
N PHE A 116 -8.99 14.23 -12.18
CA PHE A 116 -9.63 12.93 -12.07
C PHE A 116 -8.60 11.79 -11.94
N ILE A 117 -7.53 11.82 -12.75
CA ILE A 117 -6.44 10.85 -12.67
C ILE A 117 -5.76 10.93 -11.30
N LEU A 118 -5.42 12.12 -10.82
CA LEU A 118 -4.74 12.31 -9.55
C LEU A 118 -5.58 11.79 -8.36
N VAL A 119 -6.89 12.06 -8.34
CA VAL A 119 -7.81 11.55 -7.31
C VAL A 119 -7.86 10.02 -7.37
N THR A 120 -8.04 9.45 -8.57
CA THR A 120 -8.07 8.00 -8.76
C THR A 120 -6.77 7.35 -8.29
N HIS A 121 -5.62 7.92 -8.66
CA HIS A 121 -4.29 7.45 -8.26
C HIS A 121 -4.07 7.57 -6.75
N SER A 122 -4.60 8.61 -6.12
CA SER A 122 -4.55 8.76 -4.66
C SER A 122 -5.33 7.64 -3.95
N VAL A 123 -6.50 7.26 -4.46
CA VAL A 123 -7.27 6.12 -3.94
C VAL A 123 -6.48 4.82 -4.11
N VAL A 124 -5.90 4.59 -5.29
CA VAL A 124 -5.10 3.39 -5.55
C VAL A 124 -3.84 3.36 -4.68
N ALA A 125 -3.17 4.48 -4.45
CA ALA A 125 -2.05 4.59 -3.53
C ALA A 125 -2.44 4.14 -2.12
N ALA A 126 -3.57 4.60 -1.60
CA ALA A 126 -4.08 4.19 -0.28
C ALA A 126 -4.38 2.68 -0.22
N ILE A 127 -4.99 2.11 -1.26
CA ILE A 127 -5.22 0.66 -1.37
C ILE A 127 -3.89 -0.10 -1.37
N THR A 128 -2.90 0.40 -2.11
CA THR A 128 -1.59 -0.24 -2.28
C THR A 128 -0.80 -0.22 -0.97
N VAL A 129 -0.84 0.89 -0.22
CA VAL A 129 -0.32 1.00 1.15
C VAL A 129 -0.97 -0.05 2.06
N GLY A 130 -2.30 -0.10 2.06
CA GLY A 130 -3.06 -1.05 2.89
C GLY A 130 -2.73 -2.51 2.56
N TYR A 131 -2.52 -2.81 1.28
CA TYR A 131 -2.08 -4.14 0.84
C TYR A 131 -0.66 -4.46 1.31
N ALA A 132 0.30 -3.55 1.11
CA ALA A 132 1.70 -3.74 1.51
C ALA A 132 1.85 -3.93 3.03
N LEU A 133 1.13 -3.14 3.85
CA LEU A 133 1.11 -3.31 5.31
C LEU A 133 0.67 -4.71 5.72
N ARG A 134 -0.39 -5.24 5.09
CA ARG A 134 -0.90 -6.60 5.37
C ARG A 134 0.07 -7.70 4.93
N ARG A 135 0.99 -7.39 4.02
CA ARG A 135 2.01 -8.32 3.51
C ARG A 135 3.38 -8.14 4.18
N GLY A 136 3.54 -7.16 5.07
CA GLY A 136 4.81 -6.87 5.74
C GLY A 136 5.85 -6.24 4.82
N TYR A 137 5.43 -5.35 3.92
CA TYR A 137 6.30 -4.63 2.99
C TYR A 137 6.34 -3.12 3.27
N PRO A 138 7.36 -2.40 2.78
CA PRO A 138 7.46 -0.95 2.93
C PRO A 138 6.23 -0.21 2.39
N PRO A 139 5.39 0.41 3.25
CA PRO A 139 4.12 0.97 2.82
C PRO A 139 4.29 2.21 1.95
N LEU A 140 5.28 3.07 2.25
CA LEU A 140 5.49 4.32 1.52
C LEU A 140 5.88 4.07 0.07
N GLU A 141 6.83 3.17 -0.18
CA GLU A 141 7.23 2.83 -1.56
C GLU A 141 6.06 2.20 -2.34
N ALA A 142 5.27 1.34 -1.70
CA ALA A 142 4.07 0.78 -2.29
C ALA A 142 3.04 1.87 -2.65
N GLY A 143 2.84 2.84 -1.75
CA GLY A 143 1.99 4.01 -1.99
C GLY A 143 2.47 4.86 -3.16
N PHE A 144 3.78 5.15 -3.24
CA PHE A 144 4.36 5.89 -4.37
C PHE A 144 4.15 5.16 -5.70
N ARG A 145 4.32 3.83 -5.75
CA ARG A 145 4.03 3.04 -6.95
C ARG A 145 2.57 3.17 -7.37
N GLY A 146 1.63 3.03 -6.42
CA GLY A 146 0.19 3.19 -6.68
C GLY A 146 -0.20 4.61 -7.10
N LEU A 147 0.48 5.63 -6.58
CA LEU A 147 0.24 7.03 -6.95
C LEU A 147 0.78 7.35 -8.35
N LEU A 148 1.95 6.84 -8.71
CA LEU A 148 2.59 7.13 -9.99
C LEU A 148 1.96 6.35 -11.14
N PHE A 149 1.65 5.07 -10.91
CA PHE A 149 1.26 4.13 -11.97
C PHE A 149 -0.14 3.56 -11.77
N GLY A 150 -0.94 4.15 -10.88
CA GLY A 150 -2.32 3.73 -10.63
C GLY A 150 -2.44 2.23 -10.37
N THR A 151 -3.33 1.57 -11.11
CA THR A 151 -3.58 0.13 -10.99
C THR A 151 -2.41 -0.73 -11.47
N LEU A 152 -1.55 -0.23 -12.36
CA LEU A 152 -0.30 -0.91 -12.71
C LEU A 152 0.62 -0.93 -11.48
N GLY A 153 0.77 0.18 -10.77
CA GLY A 153 1.54 0.23 -9.53
C GLY A 153 1.05 -0.75 -8.46
N LEU A 154 -0.28 -0.84 -8.29
CA LEU A 154 -0.90 -1.83 -7.41
C LEU A 154 -0.60 -3.27 -7.84
N TYR A 155 -0.70 -3.55 -9.15
CA TYR A 155 -0.44 -4.88 -9.68
C TYR A 155 1.03 -5.28 -9.52
N ASP A 156 1.95 -4.33 -9.72
CA ASP A 156 3.38 -4.53 -9.47
C ASP A 156 3.64 -4.95 -8.03
N VAL A 157 3.09 -4.21 -7.07
CA VAL A 157 3.19 -4.53 -5.64
C VAL A 157 2.60 -5.91 -5.35
N TYR A 158 1.47 -6.27 -5.95
CA TYR A 158 0.87 -7.60 -5.81
C TYR A 158 1.79 -8.73 -6.27
N VAL A 159 2.37 -8.62 -7.48
CA VAL A 159 3.26 -9.65 -8.04
C VAL A 159 4.54 -9.79 -7.22
N ARG A 160 5.10 -8.69 -6.73
CA ARG A 160 6.29 -8.70 -5.88
C ARG A 160 6.03 -9.35 -4.52
N CYS A 161 4.85 -9.11 -3.93
CA CYS A 161 4.42 -9.78 -2.71
C CYS A 161 4.27 -11.30 -2.91
N GLN A 162 3.69 -11.72 -4.04
CA GLN A 162 3.52 -13.14 -4.39
C GLN A 162 4.87 -13.86 -4.57
N SER A 163 5.82 -13.22 -5.28
CA SER A 163 7.12 -13.82 -5.61
C SER A 163 7.95 -14.17 -4.36
N LYS A 164 7.80 -13.41 -3.26
CA LYS A 164 8.47 -13.70 -1.99
C LYS A 164 7.82 -14.84 -1.21
N ALA A 165 6.50 -14.98 -1.30
CA ALA A 165 5.80 -16.10 -0.66
C ALA A 165 6.31 -17.44 -1.20
N VAL A 166 6.53 -17.53 -2.52
CA VAL A 166 7.11 -18.72 -3.17
C VAL A 166 8.56 -18.98 -2.73
N LYS A 167 9.38 -17.96 -2.48
CA LYS A 167 10.76 -18.15 -2.00
C LYS A 167 10.87 -18.65 -0.54
N ARG A 168 9.77 -18.60 0.22
CA ARG A 168 9.75 -19.00 1.65
C ARG A 168 9.09 -20.37 1.89
N SER A 169 8.46 -20.97 0.89
CA SER A 169 7.89 -22.32 0.92
C SER A 169 8.89 -23.34 0.43
#